data_AF-A0A3L6QYY7-F1
#
_entry.id   AF-A0A3L6QYY7-F1
#
_cell.length_a   1.000
_cell.length_b   1.000
_cell.length_c   1.000
_cell.angle_alpha   90.00
_cell.angle_beta   90.00
_cell.angle_gamma   90.00
#
_symmetry.space_group_name_H-M   'P 1'
#
loop_
_entity.id
_entity.type
_entity.pdbx_description
1 polymer ?
#
loop_
_entity_poly.entity_id
_entity_poly.type
_entity_poly.pdbx_seq_one_letter_code
_entity_poly.pdbx_strand_id
1 'polypeptide(L)'
;MLASLLPASVTVAALPAVPLDDLPADAPIETRMLAVVTRAMPHLRALLAELVRRGVAEFLADMFCAQALPLAADLGVPAYIVYLSNLALLSLMLHLPELNGATTCEYRDLPGPLRRPGCVPISSTPYRTAPTPAYALMWSC
;
A
#
# COMPACT_ATOMS: atom_id res chain seq x y z
N MET A 1 10.85 -20.65 7.20
CA MET A 1 12.21 -20.70 6.61
C MET A 1 12.93 -19.35 6.61
N LEU A 2 12.24 -18.19 6.55
CA LEU A 2 12.90 -16.87 6.58
C LEU A 2 13.31 -16.41 8.00
N ALA A 3 12.54 -16.78 9.03
CA ALA A 3 12.81 -16.34 10.40
C ALA A 3 14.17 -16.79 10.96
N SER A 4 14.70 -17.92 10.48
CA SER A 4 16.00 -18.48 10.91
C SER A 4 17.22 -17.77 10.32
N LEU A 5 17.03 -16.83 9.38
CA LEU A 5 18.11 -16.06 8.74
C LEU A 5 18.23 -14.63 9.28
N LEU A 6 17.35 -14.25 10.21
CA LEU A 6 17.29 -12.88 10.71
C LEU A 6 18.23 -12.67 11.90
N PRO A 7 18.83 -11.48 12.04
CA PRO A 7 19.58 -11.12 13.25
C PRO A 7 18.71 -11.24 14.51
N ALA A 8 19.34 -11.48 15.67
CA ALA A 8 18.64 -11.58 16.96
C ALA A 8 17.85 -10.30 17.34
N SER A 9 18.16 -9.16 16.71
CA SER A 9 17.45 -7.89 16.88
C SER A 9 16.11 -7.82 16.14
N VAL A 10 15.78 -8.79 15.28
CA VAL A 10 14.55 -8.80 14.50
C VAL A 10 13.61 -9.89 15.03
N THR A 11 12.44 -9.48 15.48
CA THR A 11 11.35 -10.39 15.85
C THR A 11 10.31 -10.38 14.75
N VAL A 12 9.85 -11.56 14.34
CA VAL A 12 8.79 -11.72 13.34
C VAL A 12 7.54 -12.24 14.01
N ALA A 13 6.42 -11.56 13.79
CA ALA A 13 5.09 -12.03 14.17
C ALA A 13 4.27 -12.30 12.91
N ALA A 14 3.61 -13.45 12.85
CA ALA A 14 2.64 -13.75 11.81
C ALA A 14 1.24 -13.36 12.31
N LEU A 15 0.50 -12.61 11.49
CA LEU A 15 -0.91 -12.36 11.76
C LEU A 15 -1.75 -13.60 11.38
N PRO A 16 -2.91 -13.81 12.00
CA PRO A 16 -3.85 -14.84 11.59
C PRO A 16 -4.20 -14.72 10.10
N ALA A 17 -4.36 -15.88 9.45
CA ALA A 17 -4.80 -15.91 8.06
C ALA A 17 -6.23 -15.37 7.93
N VAL A 18 -6.48 -14.63 6.85
CA VAL A 18 -7.79 -14.06 6.52
C VAL A 18 -8.35 -14.73 5.27
N PRO A 19 -9.67 -14.98 5.20
CA PRO A 19 -10.28 -15.64 4.05
C PRO A 19 -10.19 -14.74 2.80
N LEU A 20 -10.00 -15.36 1.64
CA LEU A 20 -9.98 -14.70 0.32
C LEU A 20 -10.89 -15.39 -0.70
N ASP A 21 -11.71 -16.34 -0.26
CA ASP A 21 -12.52 -17.22 -1.12
C ASP A 21 -13.63 -16.45 -1.88
N ASP A 22 -13.93 -15.24 -1.43
CA ASP A 22 -14.87 -14.31 -2.06
C ASP A 22 -14.27 -13.54 -3.24
N LEU A 23 -12.94 -13.58 -3.42
CA LEU A 23 -12.27 -12.91 -4.54
C LEU A 23 -12.26 -13.79 -5.79
N PRO A 24 -12.41 -13.20 -7.00
CA PRO A 24 -12.21 -13.91 -8.25
C PRO A 24 -10.84 -14.59 -8.32
N ALA A 25 -10.77 -15.76 -8.95
CA ALA A 25 -9.52 -16.51 -9.10
C ALA A 25 -8.45 -15.74 -9.92
N ASP A 26 -8.89 -14.87 -10.83
CA ASP A 26 -8.09 -13.98 -11.66
C ASP A 26 -7.94 -12.57 -11.08
N ALA A 27 -8.33 -12.35 -9.82
CA ALA A 27 -8.16 -11.07 -9.17
C ALA A 27 -6.68 -10.63 -9.20
N PRO A 28 -6.39 -9.37 -9.60
CA PRO A 28 -5.04 -8.83 -9.60
C PRO A 28 -4.35 -9.03 -8.26
N ILE A 29 -3.03 -9.26 -8.27
CA ILE A 29 -2.27 -9.57 -7.06
C ILE A 29 -2.37 -8.43 -6.04
N GLU A 30 -2.42 -7.18 -6.52
CA GLU A 30 -2.57 -5.98 -5.69
C GLU A 30 -3.92 -5.97 -4.98
N THR A 31 -5.00 -6.37 -5.66
CA THR A 31 -6.35 -6.49 -5.05
C THR A 31 -6.32 -7.52 -3.93
N ARG A 32 -5.68 -8.68 -4.16
CA ARG A 32 -5.56 -9.74 -3.14
C ARG A 32 -4.72 -9.28 -1.95
N MET A 33 -3.59 -8.60 -2.19
CA MET A 33 -2.75 -8.00 -1.15
C MET A 33 -3.54 -7.02 -0.30
N LEU A 34 -4.24 -6.06 -0.91
CA LEU A 34 -5.02 -5.06 -0.19
C LEU A 34 -6.17 -5.70 0.60
N ALA A 35 -6.85 -6.70 0.05
CA ALA A 35 -7.87 -7.45 0.77
C ALA A 35 -7.31 -8.15 2.02
N VAL A 36 -6.11 -8.76 1.91
CA VAL A 36 -5.42 -9.33 3.07
C VAL A 36 -5.16 -8.26 4.12
N VAL A 37 -4.55 -7.15 3.73
CA VAL A 37 -4.21 -6.05 4.66
C VAL A 37 -5.46 -5.52 5.35
N THR A 38 -6.50 -5.16 4.58
CA THR A 38 -7.75 -4.62 5.13
C THR A 38 -8.39 -5.59 6.12
N ARG A 39 -8.46 -6.88 5.79
CA ARG A 39 -9.07 -7.90 6.67
C ARG A 39 -8.20 -8.20 7.89
N ALA A 40 -6.88 -8.01 7.81
CA ALA A 40 -5.95 -8.23 8.90
C ALA A 40 -5.87 -7.06 9.90
N MET A 41 -6.48 -5.90 9.61
CA MET A 41 -6.44 -4.71 10.47
C MET A 41 -6.83 -4.94 11.94
N PRO A 42 -7.88 -5.73 12.29
CA PRO A 42 -8.20 -6.01 13.69
C PRO A 42 -7.08 -6.76 14.41
N HIS A 43 -6.45 -7.72 13.72
CA HIS A 43 -5.33 -8.49 14.27
C HIS A 43 -4.08 -7.62 14.43
N LEU A 44 -3.79 -6.77 13.43
CA LEU A 44 -2.70 -5.82 13.51
C LEU A 44 -2.89 -4.82 14.65
N ARG A 45 -4.10 -4.28 14.84
CA ARG A 45 -4.40 -3.35 15.94
C ARG A 45 -4.15 -3.99 17.30
N ALA A 46 -4.59 -5.23 17.50
CA ALA A 46 -4.39 -5.96 18.74
C ALA A 46 -2.89 -6.20 19.02
N LEU A 47 -2.14 -6.67 18.02
CA LEU A 47 -0.70 -6.89 18.14
C LEU A 47 0.04 -5.57 18.41
N LEU A 48 -0.27 -4.53 17.64
CA LEU A 48 0.36 -3.22 17.78
C LEU A 48 0.12 -2.67 19.19
N ALA A 49 -1.10 -2.74 19.72
CA ALA A 49 -1.42 -2.29 21.08
C ALA A 49 -0.63 -3.05 22.17
N GLU A 50 -0.31 -4.33 21.96
CA GLU A 50 0.62 -5.06 22.83
C GLU A 50 2.04 -4.54 22.73
N LEU A 51 2.53 -4.33 21.50
CA LEU A 51 3.89 -3.86 21.27
C LEU A 51 4.09 -2.42 21.77
N VAL A 52 3.09 -1.54 21.63
CA VAL A 52 3.14 -0.18 22.18
C VAL A 52 3.32 -0.22 23.71
N ARG A 53 2.62 -1.10 24.41
CA ARG A 53 2.82 -1.31 25.87
C ARG A 53 4.22 -1.81 26.22
N ARG A 54 4.95 -2.39 25.26
CA ARG A 54 6.34 -2.86 25.40
C ARG A 54 7.37 -1.81 24.96
N GLY A 55 6.93 -0.62 24.53
CA GLY A 55 7.83 0.50 24.19
C GLY A 55 8.22 0.57 22.71
N VAL A 56 7.28 0.41 21.78
CA VAL A 56 7.51 0.71 20.36
C VAL A 56 7.74 2.22 20.18
N ALA A 57 8.80 2.57 19.45
CA ALA A 57 9.13 3.95 19.13
C ALA A 57 8.34 4.49 17.91
N GLU A 58 8.25 3.69 16.85
CA GLU A 58 7.70 4.12 15.56
C GLU A 58 7.06 2.93 14.82
N PHE A 59 6.10 3.22 13.96
CA PHE A 59 5.45 2.25 13.08
C PHE A 59 5.80 2.55 11.62
N LEU A 60 6.28 1.54 10.90
CA LEU A 60 6.66 1.62 9.50
C LEU A 60 5.75 0.69 8.69
N ALA A 61 5.08 1.23 7.69
CA ALA A 61 4.24 0.48 6.77
C ALA A 61 4.78 0.60 5.34
N ASP A 62 4.63 -0.42 4.52
CA ASP A 62 4.81 -0.27 3.08
C ASP A 62 3.61 0.45 2.43
N MET A 63 3.70 0.70 1.12
CA MET A 63 2.65 1.39 0.34
C MET A 63 1.29 0.65 0.30
N PHE A 64 1.25 -0.67 0.47
CA PHE A 64 0.00 -1.44 0.54
C PHE A 64 -0.62 -1.43 1.94
N CYS A 65 0.20 -1.17 2.96
CA CYS A 65 -0.19 -1.10 4.36
C CYS A 65 -0.47 0.32 4.88
N ALA A 66 -0.54 1.32 3.99
CA ALA A 66 -0.79 2.72 4.38
C ALA A 66 -2.06 2.91 5.22
N GLN A 67 -3.09 2.08 5.00
CA GLN A 67 -4.32 2.07 5.81
C GLN A 67 -4.12 1.76 7.30
N ALA A 68 -2.94 1.25 7.70
CA ALA A 68 -2.61 0.98 9.09
C ALA A 68 -2.04 2.20 9.83
N LEU A 69 -1.65 3.27 9.13
CA LEU A 69 -1.08 4.47 9.78
C LEU A 69 -2.02 5.10 10.82
N PRO A 70 -3.35 5.23 10.57
CA PRO A 70 -4.27 5.74 11.59
C PRO A 70 -4.31 4.86 12.84
N LEU A 71 -4.13 3.53 12.72
CA LEU A 71 -4.09 2.64 13.88
C LEU A 71 -2.92 2.95 14.82
N ALA A 72 -1.76 3.29 14.24
CA ALA A 72 -0.59 3.69 15.02
C ALA A 72 -0.78 5.08 15.65
N ALA A 73 -1.38 6.01 14.90
CA ALA A 73 -1.70 7.36 15.41
C ALA A 73 -2.68 7.31 16.60
N ASP A 74 -3.73 6.48 16.52
CA ASP A 74 -4.68 6.24 17.62
C ASP A 74 -3.99 5.72 18.90
N LEU A 75 -2.88 4.99 18.73
CA LEU A 75 -2.10 4.41 19.82
C LEU A 75 -0.96 5.34 20.28
N GLY A 76 -0.87 6.55 19.73
CA GLY A 76 0.13 7.55 20.09
C GLY A 76 1.54 7.28 19.55
N VAL A 77 1.66 6.45 18.51
CA VAL A 77 2.95 6.09 17.90
C VAL A 77 3.13 6.81 16.56
N PRO A 78 4.28 7.48 16.32
CA PRO A 78 4.63 8.03 15.03
C PRO A 78 4.59 6.97 13.93
N ALA A 79 3.98 7.29 12.79
CA ALA A 79 3.72 6.34 11.72
C ALA A 79 4.25 6.87 10.39
N TYR A 80 4.97 6.03 9.64
CA TYR A 80 5.60 6.42 8.37
C TYR A 80 5.43 5.36 7.28
N ILE A 81 5.50 5.80 6.03
CA ILE A 81 5.51 4.91 4.86
C ILE A 81 6.96 4.69 4.42
N VAL A 82 7.34 3.42 4.31
CA VAL A 82 8.54 2.98 3.60
C VAL A 82 8.15 2.69 2.16
N TYR A 83 8.47 3.62 1.27
CA TYR A 83 8.17 3.46 -0.16
C TYR A 83 9.29 2.68 -0.85
N LEU A 84 9.02 1.44 -1.24
CA LEU A 84 10.02 0.49 -1.76
C LEU A 84 10.30 0.64 -3.26
N SER A 85 9.84 1.73 -3.89
CA SER A 85 10.06 2.01 -5.31
C SER A 85 10.70 3.39 -5.52
N ASN A 86 10.98 3.75 -6.76
CA ASN A 86 11.68 4.99 -7.08
C ASN A 86 10.81 6.24 -6.92
N LEU A 87 11.47 7.40 -6.90
CA LEU A 87 10.83 8.71 -6.73
C LEU A 87 9.82 9.04 -7.85
N ALA A 88 10.06 8.55 -9.08
CA ALA A 88 9.13 8.78 -10.19
C ALA A 88 7.79 8.07 -9.97
N LEU A 89 7.82 6.83 -9.47
CA LEU A 89 6.60 6.10 -9.12
C LEU A 89 5.91 6.71 -7.89
N LEU A 90 6.67 7.12 -6.87
CA LEU A 90 6.11 7.83 -5.71
C LEU A 90 5.39 9.12 -6.16
N SER A 91 6.06 9.93 -7.00
CA SER A 91 5.49 11.14 -7.57
C SER A 91 4.22 10.83 -8.37
N LEU A 92 4.20 9.76 -9.16
CA LEU A 92 2.98 9.35 -9.87
C LEU A 92 1.86 8.99 -8.89
N MET A 93 2.13 8.19 -7.86
CA MET A 93 1.12 7.77 -6.89
C MET A 93 0.52 8.97 -6.16
N LEU A 94 1.34 9.90 -5.67
CA LEU A 94 0.88 11.09 -4.92
C LEU A 94 -0.08 11.97 -5.72
N HIS A 95 0.02 11.96 -7.06
CA HIS A 95 -0.83 12.78 -7.93
C HIS A 95 -1.85 11.97 -8.72
N LEU A 96 -1.93 10.66 -8.46
CA LEU A 96 -2.91 9.79 -9.08
C LEU A 96 -4.35 10.25 -8.80
N PRO A 97 -4.71 10.75 -7.60
CA PRO A 97 -6.06 11.28 -7.35
C PRO A 97 -6.43 12.47 -8.25
N GLU A 98 -5.51 13.43 -8.42
CA GLU A 98 -5.71 14.59 -9.31
C GLU A 98 -5.87 14.12 -10.76
N LEU A 99 -5.02 13.18 -11.19
CA LEU A 99 -5.04 12.66 -12.55
C LEU A 99 -6.35 11.92 -12.82
N ASN A 100 -6.81 11.08 -11.89
CA ASN A 100 -8.06 10.34 -11.99
C ASN A 100 -9.30 11.25 -12.00
N GLY A 101 -9.23 12.40 -11.33
CA GLY A 101 -10.30 13.41 -11.39
C GLY A 101 -10.29 14.25 -12.68
N ALA A 102 -9.13 14.38 -13.33
CA ALA A 102 -8.95 15.21 -14.52
C ALA A 102 -9.21 14.47 -15.85
N THR A 103 -9.33 13.14 -15.83
CA THR A 103 -9.64 12.32 -17.02
C THR A 103 -10.83 11.42 -16.78
N THR A 104 -11.67 11.26 -17.80
CA THR A 104 -12.75 10.26 -17.83
C THR A 104 -12.39 9.03 -18.66
N CYS A 105 -11.22 9.04 -19.32
CA CYS A 105 -10.70 7.92 -20.09
C CYS A 105 -9.55 7.22 -19.37
N GLU A 106 -9.25 6.00 -19.82
CA GLU A 106 -8.11 5.22 -19.36
C GLU A 106 -6.79 5.98 -19.60
N TYR A 107 -5.81 5.82 -18.70
CA TYR A 107 -4.51 6.48 -18.85
C TYR A 107 -3.78 6.13 -20.15
N ARG A 108 -4.07 4.95 -20.73
CA ARG A 108 -3.54 4.50 -22.02
C ARG A 108 -4.07 5.33 -23.21
N ASP A 109 -5.26 5.90 -23.07
CA ASP A 109 -5.96 6.63 -24.12
C ASP A 109 -5.65 8.14 -24.06
N LEU A 110 -4.79 8.56 -23.13
CA LEU A 110 -4.33 9.94 -23.06
C LEU A 110 -3.49 10.29 -24.31
N PRO A 111 -3.72 11.46 -24.92
CA PRO A 111 -3.11 11.85 -26.19
C PRO A 111 -1.60 12.16 -26.10
N GLY A 112 -0.99 12.03 -24.93
CA GLY A 112 0.42 12.27 -24.71
C GLY A 112 0.93 11.65 -23.41
N PRO A 113 2.26 11.62 -23.21
CA PRO A 113 2.86 11.07 -21.99
C PRO A 113 2.47 11.91 -20.77
N LEU A 114 2.39 11.26 -19.62
CA LEU A 114 2.15 11.93 -18.35
C LEU A 114 3.39 12.75 -17.98
N ARG A 115 3.23 14.08 -17.99
CA ARG A 115 4.29 15.03 -17.65
C ARG A 115 4.08 15.53 -16.23
N ARG A 116 5.11 15.37 -15.39
CA ARG A 116 5.14 15.91 -14.03
C ARG A 116 6.37 16.80 -13.87
N PRO A 117 6.25 17.95 -13.18
CA PRO A 117 7.41 18.79 -12.87
C PRO A 117 8.51 17.96 -12.19
N GLY A 118 9.72 17.97 -12.74
CA GLY A 118 10.87 17.25 -12.19
C GLY A 118 10.93 15.74 -12.46
N CYS A 119 10.02 15.16 -13.25
CA CYS A 119 10.07 13.75 -13.67
C CYS A 119 10.23 13.62 -15.19
N VAL A 120 10.89 12.55 -15.63
CA VAL A 120 10.91 12.15 -17.05
C VAL A 120 9.46 11.84 -17.48
N PRO A 121 9.01 12.27 -18.68
CA PRO A 121 7.68 11.96 -19.16
C PRO A 121 7.41 10.44 -19.12
N ILE A 122 6.34 10.07 -18.42
CA ILE A 122 5.95 8.68 -18.24
C ILE A 122 5.10 8.29 -19.45
N SER A 123 5.55 7.28 -20.22
CA SER A 123 4.75 6.74 -21.31
C SER A 123 3.45 6.15 -20.75
N SER A 124 2.34 6.36 -21.43
CA SER A 124 1.06 5.72 -21.12
C SER A 124 1.02 4.24 -21.53
N THR A 125 1.97 3.78 -22.35
CA THR A 125 1.96 2.43 -22.96
C THR A 125 2.30 1.24 -22.06
N PRO A 126 3.18 1.32 -21.02
CA PRO A 126 3.43 0.20 -20.12
C PRO A 126 2.37 0.05 -19.01
N TYR A 127 1.50 1.04 -18.77
CA TYR A 127 0.38 0.96 -17.81
C TYR A 127 -0.85 0.29 -18.45
N ARG A 128 -0.62 -0.89 -19.05
CA ARG A 128 -1.60 -1.67 -19.82
C ARG A 128 -2.68 -2.34 -18.96
N THR A 129 -2.79 -2.02 -17.68
CA THR A 129 -3.87 -2.44 -16.82
C THR A 129 -4.87 -1.31 -16.66
N ALA A 130 -6.16 -1.65 -16.67
CA ALA A 130 -7.29 -0.75 -16.36
C ALA A 130 -7.05 0.02 -15.03
N PRO A 131 -7.88 0.99 -14.60
CA PRO A 131 -7.94 1.36 -13.20
C PRO A 131 -8.21 0.08 -12.41
N THR A 132 -7.15 -0.55 -11.91
CA THR A 132 -7.29 -1.70 -11.06
C THR A 132 -8.04 -1.19 -9.84
N PRO A 133 -9.14 -1.83 -9.42
CA PRO A 133 -9.86 -1.44 -8.20
C PRO A 133 -8.92 -1.30 -6.98
N ALA A 134 -7.78 -1.99 -7.02
CA ALA A 134 -6.68 -1.86 -6.06
C ALA A 134 -6.18 -0.41 -5.85
N TYR A 135 -6.08 0.41 -6.91
CA TYR A 135 -5.63 1.79 -6.74
C TYR A 135 -6.67 2.67 -6.05
N ALA A 136 -7.97 2.44 -6.31
CA ALA A 136 -9.03 3.11 -5.56
C ALA A 136 -9.02 2.73 -4.08
N LEU A 137 -8.71 1.46 -3.76
CA LEU A 137 -8.59 0.96 -2.39
C LEU A 137 -7.37 1.55 -1.65
N MET A 138 -6.28 1.86 -2.35
CA MET A 138 -5.09 2.49 -1.75
C MET A 138 -5.35 3.92 -1.24
N TRP A 139 -6.39 4.59 -1.77
CA TRP A 139 -6.76 5.99 -1.44
C TRP A 139 -8.12 6.13 -0.75
N SER A 140 -8.78 5.02 -0.37
CA SER A 140 -10.09 5.03 0.31
C SER A 140 -10.01 5.12 1.84
N CYS A 141 -8.89 5.60 2.41
CA CYS A 141 -8.73 5.81 3.85
C CYS A 141 -8.79 7.29 4.21
#